data_AF-A0A9W4TF35-F1
#
_entry.id   AF-A0A9W4TF35-F1
#
_cell.length_a   1.000
_cell.length_b   1.000
_cell.length_c   1.000
_cell.angle_alpha   90.00
_cell.angle_beta   90.00
_cell.angle_gamma   90.00
#
_symmetry.space_group_name_H-M   'P 1'
#
loop_
_entity.id
_entity.type
_entity.pdbx_description
1 polymer ?
#
loop_
_entity_poly.entity_id
_entity_poly.type
_entity_poly.pdbx_seq_one_letter_code
_entity_poly.pdbx_strand_id
1 'polypeptide(L)' 'LELDIPYYDYGFAIEVQGEQHEKFNKFFHRGDPNNFIKQQERDQLKKELCEENWIAL' A
#
# COMPACT_ATOMS: atom_id res chain seq x y z
N LEU A 1 7.04 8.47 -2.11
CA LEU A 1 5.82 7.69 -2.37
C LEU A 1 6.15 6.73 -3.50
N GLU A 2 6.22 5.43 -3.22
CA GLU A 2 6.46 4.42 -4.25
C GLU A 2 5.11 3.79 -4.59
N LEU A 3 4.61 4.07 -5.80
CA LEU A 3 3.33 3.56 -6.31
C LEU A 3 3.60 2.54 -7.40
N ASP A 4 2.79 1.47 -7.48
CA ASP A 4 3.07 0.39 -8.43
C ASP A 4 2.97 0.86 -9.89
N ILE A 5 1.88 1.55 -10.25
CA ILE A 5 1.66 2.08 -11.60
C ILE A 5 1.11 3.51 -11.52
N PRO A 6 1.97 4.53 -11.49
CA PRO A 6 1.53 5.93 -11.42
C PRO A 6 1.25 6.55 -12.79
N TYR A 7 0.18 7.35 -12.87
CA TYR A 7 -0.16 8.24 -13.98
C TYR A 7 -0.28 9.69 -13.47
N TYR A 8 0.86 10.26 -13.06
CA TYR A 8 0.91 11.56 -12.39
C TYR A 8 0.27 12.70 -13.19
N ASP A 9 0.44 12.74 -14.51
CA ASP A 9 -0.16 13.76 -15.39
C ASP A 9 -1.70 13.70 -15.39
N TYR A 10 -2.27 12.56 -15.00
CA TYR A 10 -3.72 12.33 -14.93
C TYR A 10 -4.24 12.31 -13.48
N GLY A 11 -3.37 12.52 -12.49
CA GLY A 11 -3.76 12.58 -11.08
C GLY A 11 -4.26 11.25 -10.51
N PHE A 12 -3.77 10.11 -10.99
CA PHE A 12 -4.10 8.82 -10.39
C PHE A 12 -2.93 7.82 -10.44
N ALA A 13 -3.06 6.75 -9.67
CA ALA A 13 -2.18 5.60 -9.69
C ALA A 13 -2.98 4.32 -9.43
N ILE A 14 -2.40 3.17 -9.78
CA ILE A 14 -2.99 1.86 -9.52
C ILE A 14 -2.06 1.10 -8.58
N GLU A 15 -2.61 0.57 -7.50
CA GLU A 15 -1.92 -0.30 -6.53
C GLU A 15 -2.39 -1.75 -6.71
N VAL A 16 -1.44 -2.70 -6.77
CA VAL A 16 -1.72 -4.11 -6.99
C VAL A 16 -1.56 -4.87 -5.67
N GLN A 17 -2.67 -5.09 -4.98
CA GLN A 17 -2.67 -5.76 -3.68
C GLN A 17 -2.98 -7.27 -3.80
N GLY A 18 -2.06 -8.11 -3.31
CA GLY A 18 -2.31 -9.53 -3.08
C GLY A 18 -2.99 -9.82 -1.73
N GLU A 19 -3.46 -11.05 -1.51
CA GLU A 19 -4.17 -11.46 -0.27
C GLU A 19 -3.38 -11.16 1.02
N GLN A 20 -2.05 -11.08 0.93
CA GLN A 20 -1.16 -10.70 2.02
C GLN A 20 -1.43 -9.31 2.63
N HIS A 21 -2.04 -8.38 1.89
CA HIS A 21 -2.37 -7.03 2.39
C HIS A 21 -3.59 -7.04 3.32
N GLU A 22 -4.51 -7.98 3.11
CA GLU A 22 -5.73 -8.11 3.91
C GLU A 22 -5.58 -9.15 5.01
N LYS A 23 -4.74 -10.17 4.80
CA LYS A 23 -4.57 -11.31 5.72
C LYS A 23 -3.12 -11.59 6.02
N PHE A 24 -2.85 -11.89 7.29
CA PHE A 24 -1.54 -12.37 7.71
C PHE A 24 -1.19 -13.70 7.03
N ASN A 25 -0.14 -13.65 6.22
CA ASN A 25 0.51 -14.81 5.64
C ASN A 25 1.91 -15.03 6.26
N LYS A 26 2.17 -16.22 6.80
CA LYS A 26 3.46 -16.53 7.46
C LYS A 26 4.68 -16.37 6.55
N PHE A 27 4.55 -16.69 5.27
CA PHE A 27 5.64 -16.59 4.31
C PHE A 27 5.98 -15.13 4.04
N PHE A 28 4.98 -14.31 3.69
CA PHE A 28 5.19 -12.91 3.34
C PHE A 28 5.57 -12.02 4.53
N HIS A 29 5.07 -12.34 5.74
CA HIS A 29 5.38 -11.59 6.96
C HIS A 29 6.50 -12.20 7.81
N ARG A 30 7.22 -13.21 7.27
CA ARG A 30 8.35 -13.89 7.92
C ARG A 30 7.99 -14.49 9.29
N GLY A 31 6.74 -14.90 9.47
CA GLY A 31 6.20 -15.45 10.71
C GLY A 31 5.97 -14.43 11.83
N ASP A 32 6.23 -13.14 11.63
CA ASP A 32 6.04 -12.09 12.64
C ASP A 32 4.81 -11.21 12.30
N PRO A 33 3.74 -11.27 13.11
CA PRO A 33 2.55 -10.44 12.93
C PRO A 33 2.83 -8.93 12.92
N ASN A 34 3.90 -8.47 13.57
CA ASN A 34 4.27 -7.05 13.54
C ASN A 34 4.64 -6.58 12.13
N ASN A 35 5.16 -7.46 11.28
CA ASN A 35 5.46 -7.09 9.88
C ASN A 35 4.18 -6.85 9.08
N PHE A 36 3.09 -7.57 9.41
CA PHE A 36 1.78 -7.32 8.81
C PHE A 36 1.20 -5.99 9.29
N ILE A 37 1.27 -5.70 10.59
CA ILE A 37 0.82 -4.40 11.13
C ILE A 37 1.59 -3.24 10.47
N LYS A 38 2.93 -3.33 10.39
CA LYS A 38 3.76 -2.33 9.71
C LYS A 38 3.43 -2.18 8.22
N GLN A 39 3.06 -3.27 7.56
CA GLN A 39 2.59 -3.23 6.18
C GLN A 39 1.26 -2.47 6.07
N GLN A 40 0.30 -2.74 6.96
CA GLN A 40 -0.97 -2.01 7.00
C GLN A 40 -0.79 -0.52 7.30
N GLU A 41 0.08 -0.16 8.25
CA GLU A 41 0.42 1.23 8.55
C GLU A 41 1.01 1.95 7.33
N ARG A 42 1.90 1.27 6.59
CA ARG A 42 2.49 1.83 5.37
C ARG A 42 1.46 1.99 4.26
N ASP A 43 0.56 1.02 4.09
CA ASP A 43 -0.52 1.09 3.10
C ASP A 43 -1.49 2.23 3.41
N GLN A 44 -1.79 2.47 4.71
CA GLN A 44 -2.60 3.58 5.16
C GLN A 44 -1.90 4.93 4.91
N LEU A 45 -0.62 5.06 5.30
CA LEU A 45 0.17 6.26 5.04
C LEU A 45 0.27 6.56 3.53
N LYS A 46 0.37 5.53 2.69
CA LYS A 46 0.39 5.69 1.23
C LYS A 46 -0.92 6.31 0.73
N LYS A 47 -2.08 5.87 1.26
CA LYS A 47 -3.39 6.44 0.91
C LYS A 47 -3.50 7.90 1.32
N GLU A 48 -3.09 8.23 2.55
CA GLU A 48 -3.10 9.61 3.05
C GLU A 48 -2.24 10.53 2.19
N LEU A 49 -1.02 10.10 1.85
CA LEU A 49 -0.14 10.86 0.96
C LEU A 49 -0.73 11.03 -0.44
N CYS A 50 -1.46 10.05 -0.97
CA CYS A 50 -2.12 10.20 -2.27
C CYS A 50 -3.26 11.22 -2.19
N GLU A 51 -4.07 11.19 -1.12
CA GLU A 51 -5.13 12.16 -0.89
C GLU A 51 -4.58 13.58 -0.75
N GLU A 52 -3.51 13.78 0.03
CA GLU A 52 -2.83 15.08 0.19
C GLU A 52 -2.29 15.63 -1.14
N ASN A 53 -1.85 14.74 -2.03
CA ASN A 53 -1.27 15.10 -3.33
C ASN A 53 -2.30 15.09 -4.48
N TRP A 54 -3.60 14.93 -4.17
CA TRP A 54 -4.67 14.87 -5.17
C TRP A 54 -4.49 13.76 -6.21
N ILE A 55 -3.97 12.61 -5.76
CA ILE A 55 -3.79 11.40 -6.56
C ILE A 55 -4.90 10.41 -6.18
N ALA A 56 -5.72 10.02 -7.14
CA ALA A 56 -6.67 8.91 -6.97
C ALA A 56 -5.94 7.56 -6.99
N LEU A 57 -6.32 6.63 -6.11
CA LEU A 57 -5.79 5.27 -5.99
C LEU A 57 -6.83 4.21 -6.36
#